data_AF-U1PCA8-F1
#
_entry.id   AF-U1PCA8-F1
#
_cell.length_a   1.000
_cell.length_b   1.000
_cell.length_c   1.000
_cell.angle_alpha   90.00
_cell.angle_beta   90.00
_cell.angle_gamma   90.00
#
_symmetry.space_group_name_H-M   'P 1'
#
loop_
_entity.id
_entity.type
_entity.pdbx_description
1 polymer ?
#
loop_
_entity_poly.entity_id
_entity_poly.type
_entity_poly.pdbx_seq_one_letter_code
_entity_poly.pdbx_strand_id
1 'polypeptide(L)'
;MPPSRRPDVSSVASPPRRSLTYDDLQIIDQLGGGGHASVYKAKVTTHAEPRLVAVKEPTHAERTLPAATAKEFIREAQTWRKLDTREREKQLYTDYEHLVGVIETGEELPWIAMEYMDGGSLSDRLAARTDHYGIPELRWIINCIARGVELATTRESHIST
;
A
#
# COMPACT_ATOMS: atom_id res chain seq x y z
N MET A 1 8.36 1.36 -34.30
CA MET A 1 8.30 1.60 -32.84
C MET A 1 7.68 0.36 -32.22
N PRO A 2 8.35 -0.35 -31.30
CA PRO A 2 7.66 -1.40 -30.56
C PRO A 2 6.55 -0.74 -29.72
N PRO A 3 5.42 -1.44 -29.48
CA PRO A 3 4.33 -0.89 -28.69
C PRO A 3 4.87 -0.43 -27.34
N SER A 4 4.34 0.70 -26.84
CA SER A 4 4.68 1.21 -25.53
C SER A 4 4.48 0.11 -24.51
N ARG A 5 5.57 -0.41 -23.94
CA ARG A 5 5.58 -1.36 -22.82
C ARG A 5 5.17 -0.64 -21.53
N ARG A 6 4.15 0.22 -21.58
CA ARG A 6 3.46 0.73 -20.41
C ARG A 6 2.49 -0.37 -20.00
N PRO A 7 2.60 -0.91 -18.78
CA PRO A 7 1.59 -1.82 -18.25
C PRO A 7 0.22 -1.16 -18.35
N ASP A 8 -0.78 -1.94 -18.74
CA ASP A 8 -2.16 -1.52 -18.61
C ASP A 8 -2.46 -1.37 -17.13
N VAL A 9 -2.91 -0.19 -16.70
CA VAL A 9 -3.19 0.11 -15.28
C VAL A 9 -4.23 -0.86 -14.72
N SER A 10 -5.17 -1.34 -15.55
CA SER A 10 -6.16 -2.34 -15.14
C SER A 10 -5.55 -3.69 -14.75
N SER A 11 -4.34 -4.00 -15.24
CA SER A 11 -3.62 -5.23 -14.88
C SER A 11 -2.93 -5.16 -13.51
N VAL A 12 -2.86 -3.97 -12.92
CA VAL A 12 -2.26 -3.71 -11.61
C VAL A 12 -3.23 -2.95 -10.69
N ALA A 13 -4.53 -3.08 -10.96
CA ALA A 13 -5.56 -2.37 -10.21
C ALA A 13 -5.61 -2.86 -8.76
N SER A 14 -5.54 -1.91 -7.83
CA SER A 14 -5.60 -2.19 -6.40
C SER A 14 -6.91 -2.89 -6.02
N PRO A 15 -6.87 -3.95 -5.19
CA PRO A 15 -8.07 -4.66 -4.75
C PRO A 15 -9.07 -3.70 -4.09
N PRO A 16 -10.39 -3.95 -4.22
CA PRO A 16 -11.39 -3.09 -3.58
C PRO A 16 -11.35 -3.21 -2.06
N ARG A 17 -11.81 -2.17 -1.38
CA ARG A 17 -12.08 -2.23 0.06
C ARG A 17 -13.15 -3.26 0.37
N ARG A 18 -13.00 -3.91 1.52
CA ARG A 18 -13.99 -4.86 2.04
C ARG A 18 -13.81 -5.00 3.53
N SER A 19 -14.87 -5.44 4.19
CA SER A 19 -14.81 -5.79 5.60
C SER A 19 -13.93 -7.03 5.79
N LEU A 20 -12.88 -6.88 6.60
CA LEU A 20 -12.03 -7.95 7.08
C LEU A 20 -11.82 -7.78 8.58
N THR A 21 -11.85 -8.88 9.32
CA THR A 21 -11.41 -8.92 10.70
C THR A 21 -10.01 -9.51 10.76
N TYR A 22 -9.33 -9.33 11.89
CA TYR A 22 -7.99 -9.92 12.07
C TYR A 22 -8.04 -11.46 12.02
N ASP A 23 -9.12 -12.08 12.50
CA ASP A 23 -9.31 -13.53 12.49
C ASP A 23 -9.48 -14.11 11.07
N ASP A 24 -9.82 -13.27 10.09
CA ASP A 24 -9.86 -13.65 8.69
C ASP A 24 -8.46 -13.74 8.04
N LEU A 25 -7.40 -13.39 8.78
CA LEU A 25 -6.02 -13.29 8.30
C LEU A 25 -5.15 -14.40 8.87
N GLN A 26 -4.72 -15.31 8.02
CA GLN A 26 -3.73 -16.32 8.36
C GLN A 26 -2.34 -15.85 7.94
N ILE A 27 -1.50 -15.48 8.90
CA ILE A 27 -0.11 -15.07 8.64
C ILE A 27 0.69 -16.25 8.05
N ILE A 28 1.40 -16.01 6.95
CA ILE A 28 2.18 -17.02 6.21
C ILE A 28 3.68 -16.73 6.32
N ASP A 29 4.08 -15.47 6.23
CA ASP A 29 5.49 -15.07 6.16
C ASP A 29 5.69 -13.63 6.66
N GLN A 30 6.90 -13.31 7.13
CA GLN A 30 7.29 -11.94 7.47
C GLN A 30 8.01 -11.31 6.29
N LEU A 31 7.41 -10.25 5.73
CA LEU A 31 7.95 -9.53 4.57
C LEU A 31 8.99 -8.49 4.98
N GLY A 32 8.87 -7.94 6.19
CA GLY A 32 9.83 -6.99 6.72
C GLY A 32 9.45 -6.49 8.11
N GLY A 33 10.37 -5.77 8.75
CA GLY A 33 10.12 -5.13 10.03
C GLY A 33 11.19 -4.10 10.36
N GLY A 34 10.79 -3.01 11.02
CA GLY A 34 11.70 -1.94 11.42
C GLY A 34 11.02 -0.84 12.22
N GLY A 35 11.79 -0.17 13.09
CA GLY A 35 11.37 0.98 13.89
C GLY A 35 10.22 0.69 14.85
N HIS A 36 8.99 0.70 14.32
CA HIS A 36 7.75 0.58 15.09
C HIS A 36 6.72 -0.36 14.47
N ALA A 37 7.00 -0.99 13.33
CA ALA A 37 6.06 -1.89 12.66
C ALA A 37 6.73 -3.10 12.02
N SER A 38 5.95 -4.17 11.93
CA SER A 38 6.23 -5.36 11.13
C SER A 38 5.21 -5.48 10.00
N VAL A 39 5.64 -6.05 8.88
CA VAL A 39 4.79 -6.30 7.72
C VAL A 39 4.85 -7.80 7.41
N TYR A 40 3.67 -8.40 7.31
CA TYR A 40 3.49 -9.82 7.08
C TYR A 40 2.73 -10.07 5.78
N LYS A 41 2.96 -11.23 5.19
CA LYS A 41 2.10 -11.80 4.16
C LYS A 41 1.03 -12.63 4.85
N ALA A 42 -0.24 -12.35 4.58
CA ALA A 42 -1.36 -13.12 5.10
C ALA A 42 -2.21 -13.70 3.99
N LYS A 43 -2.76 -14.89 4.24
CA LYS A 43 -3.83 -15.48 3.45
C LYS A 43 -5.16 -15.08 4.05
N VAL A 44 -6.07 -14.61 3.22
CA VAL A 44 -7.45 -14.35 3.64
C VAL A 44 -8.20 -15.68 3.63
N THR A 45 -8.78 -16.05 4.77
CA THR A 45 -9.44 -17.34 4.98
C THR A 45 -10.86 -17.36 4.41
N THR A 46 -11.48 -16.20 4.23
CA THR A 46 -12.76 -16.07 3.53
C THR A 46 -12.60 -16.40 2.04
N HIS A 47 -13.68 -16.87 1.40
CA HIS A 47 -13.64 -17.27 -0.02
C HIS A 47 -13.51 -16.09 -1.02
N ALA A 48 -13.38 -14.86 -0.54
CA ALA A 48 -13.33 -13.66 -1.38
C ALA A 48 -11.90 -13.27 -1.79
N GLU A 49 -11.73 -12.80 -3.03
CA GLU A 49 -10.46 -12.22 -3.51
C GLU A 49 -10.22 -10.80 -2.94
N PRO A 50 -8.96 -10.34 -2.78
CA PRO A 50 -7.73 -11.11 -3.00
C PRO A 50 -7.48 -12.12 -1.87
N ARG A 51 -6.98 -13.31 -2.23
CA ARG A 51 -6.60 -14.35 -1.27
C ARG A 51 -5.32 -14.05 -0.50
N LEU A 52 -4.50 -13.12 -0.98
CA LEU A 52 -3.25 -12.70 -0.34
C LEU A 52 -3.28 -11.20 -0.10
N VAL A 53 -2.87 -10.81 1.10
CA VAL A 53 -2.74 -9.41 1.52
C VAL A 53 -1.43 -9.22 2.26
N ALA A 54 -0.93 -8.00 2.26
CA ALA A 54 0.10 -7.59 3.21
C ALA A 54 -0.60 -7.01 4.46
N VAL A 55 -0.11 -7.37 5.64
CA VAL A 55 -0.65 -6.90 6.92
C VAL A 55 0.45 -6.17 7.65
N LYS A 56 0.24 -4.89 7.92
CA LYS A 56 1.14 -4.09 8.75
C LYS A 56 0.59 -4.02 10.16
N GLU A 57 1.45 -4.26 11.14
CA GLU A 57 1.14 -4.25 12.57
C GLU A 57 2.26 -3.55 13.36
N PRO A 58 1.98 -2.97 14.54
CA PRO A 58 3.01 -2.48 15.41
C PRO A 58 3.95 -3.61 15.89
N THR A 59 5.21 -3.27 16.08
CA THR A 59 6.17 -4.20 16.69
C THR A 59 5.72 -4.51 18.13
N HIS A 60 5.49 -5.79 18.44
CA HIS A 60 4.97 -6.29 19.73
C HIS A 60 3.47 -6.04 19.99
N ALA A 61 2.59 -6.29 19.00
CA ALA A 61 1.14 -6.27 19.21
C ALA A 61 0.65 -7.14 20.38
N GLU A 62 1.38 -8.20 20.75
CA GLU A 62 1.08 -9.08 21.89
C GLU A 62 1.44 -8.50 23.27
N ARG A 63 2.15 -7.35 23.32
CA ARG A 63 2.49 -6.64 24.56
C ARG A 63 1.66 -5.36 24.64
N THR A 64 1.51 -4.80 25.83
CA THR A 64 0.90 -3.47 26.00
C THR A 64 1.64 -2.45 25.15
N LEU A 65 1.02 -2.04 24.04
CA LEU A 65 1.55 -1.00 23.17
C LEU A 65 1.51 0.34 23.93
N PRO A 66 2.61 1.13 23.93
CA PRO A 66 2.54 2.49 24.44
C PRO A 66 1.46 3.27 23.70
N ALA A 67 0.62 3.99 24.44
CA ALA A 67 -0.52 4.73 23.87
C ALA A 67 -0.11 5.71 22.74
N ALA A 68 1.10 6.27 22.82
CA ALA A 68 1.66 7.13 21.78
C ALA A 68 1.89 6.36 20.46
N THR A 69 2.50 5.17 20.53
CA THR A 69 2.78 4.31 19.38
C THR A 69 1.48 3.81 18.72
N ALA A 70 0.50 3.41 19.53
CA ALA A 70 -0.82 3.04 19.02
C ALA A 70 -1.50 4.22 18.29
N LYS A 71 -1.42 5.43 18.86
CA LYS A 71 -2.01 6.64 18.26
C LYS A 71 -1.33 7.05 16.95
N GLU A 72 0.00 6.93 16.86
CA GLU A 72 0.74 7.17 15.62
C GLU A 72 0.36 6.17 14.54
N PHE A 73 0.25 4.89 14.88
CA PHE A 73 -0.15 3.85 13.95
C PHE A 73 -1.59 4.06 13.44
N ILE A 74 -2.53 4.38 14.33
CA ILE A 74 -3.92 4.71 13.96
C ILE A 74 -3.95 5.94 13.03
N ARG A 75 -3.15 6.96 13.30
CA ARG A 75 -3.03 8.13 12.41
C ARG A 75 -2.48 7.76 11.04
N GLU A 76 -1.50 6.86 10.98
CA GLU A 76 -0.96 6.36 9.73
C GLU A 76 -2.04 5.62 8.94
N ALA A 77 -2.75 4.68 9.56
CA ALA A 77 -3.86 3.94 8.97
C ALA A 77 -4.95 4.85 8.43
N GLN A 78 -5.37 5.86 9.21
CA GLN A 78 -6.34 6.86 8.78
C GLN A 78 -5.84 7.72 7.60
N THR A 79 -4.54 8.03 7.56
CA THR A 79 -3.93 8.78 6.47
C THR A 79 -3.95 7.95 5.18
N TRP A 80 -3.52 6.68 5.24
CA TRP A 80 -3.58 5.76 4.12
C TRP A 80 -5.01 5.56 3.61
N ARG A 81 -5.98 5.39 4.51
CA ARG A 81 -7.40 5.31 4.15
C ARG A 81 -7.89 6.58 3.44
N LYS A 82 -7.46 7.77 3.85
CA LYS A 82 -7.82 9.01 3.14
C LYS A 82 -7.18 9.10 1.76
N LEU A 83 -5.94 8.67 1.61
CA LEU A 83 -5.23 8.70 0.32
C LEU A 83 -5.82 7.71 -0.68
N ASP A 84 -6.07 6.46 -0.27
CA ASP A 84 -6.72 5.44 -1.11
C ASP A 84 -8.13 5.88 -1.54
N THR A 85 -8.91 6.48 -0.64
CA THR A 85 -10.22 7.07 -1.02
C THR A 85 -10.07 8.16 -2.08
N ARG A 86 -9.04 9.01 -1.98
CA ARG A 86 -8.81 10.09 -2.95
C ARG A 86 -8.40 9.58 -4.32
N GLU A 87 -7.56 8.55 -4.38
CA GLU A 87 -7.16 7.90 -5.64
C GLU A 87 -8.39 7.32 -6.36
N ARG A 88 -9.26 6.65 -5.60
CA ARG A 88 -10.44 5.94 -6.15
C ARG A 88 -11.61 6.85 -6.53
N GLU A 89 -11.89 7.90 -5.74
CA GLU A 89 -13.11 8.69 -5.90
C GLU A 89 -12.92 9.98 -6.72
N LYS A 90 -11.70 10.55 -6.77
CA LYS A 90 -11.48 11.78 -7.54
C LYS A 90 -11.20 11.43 -8.99
N GLN A 91 -12.07 11.87 -9.89
CA GLN A 91 -11.94 11.71 -11.35
C GLN A 91 -10.55 12.10 -11.92
N LEU A 92 -9.85 13.06 -11.28
CA LEU A 92 -8.50 13.45 -11.68
C LEU A 92 -7.45 12.33 -11.54
N TYR A 93 -7.73 11.32 -10.72
CA TYR A 93 -6.81 10.24 -10.35
C TYR A 93 -7.36 8.83 -10.66
N THR A 94 -8.50 8.70 -11.34
CA THR A 94 -9.10 7.40 -11.65
C THR A 94 -8.24 6.51 -12.55
N ASP A 95 -7.29 7.09 -13.29
CA ASP A 95 -6.30 6.35 -14.10
C ASP A 95 -4.95 6.13 -13.37
N TYR A 96 -4.90 6.32 -12.03
CA TYR A 96 -3.69 6.22 -11.22
C TYR A 96 -3.76 4.97 -10.33
N GLU A 97 -2.72 4.13 -10.43
CA GLU A 97 -2.46 3.00 -9.53
C GLU A 97 -1.00 3.11 -9.08
N HIS A 98 -0.73 4.11 -8.23
CA HIS A 98 0.63 4.45 -7.80
C HIS A 98 0.79 4.46 -6.28
N LEU A 99 -0.31 4.27 -5.54
CA LEU A 99 -0.30 3.97 -4.13
C LEU A 99 -0.61 2.49 -3.91
N VAL A 100 -0.18 1.96 -2.78
CA VAL A 100 -0.59 0.61 -2.36
C VAL A 100 -2.02 0.70 -1.85
N GLY A 101 -2.92 -0.10 -2.42
CA GLY A 101 -4.32 -0.12 -2.03
C GLY A 101 -4.52 -0.55 -0.58
N VAL A 102 -5.37 0.17 0.15
CA VAL A 102 -5.80 -0.21 1.51
C VAL A 102 -7.08 -1.02 1.41
N ILE A 103 -7.08 -2.20 2.01
CA ILE A 103 -8.24 -3.11 2.01
C ILE A 103 -9.10 -2.87 3.25
N GLU A 104 -8.48 -2.89 4.43
CA GLU A 104 -9.14 -2.71 5.73
C GLU A 104 -8.15 -2.28 6.82
N THR A 105 -8.66 -1.69 7.91
CA THR A 105 -7.89 -1.30 9.09
C THR A 105 -8.55 -1.78 10.38
N GLY A 106 -7.78 -2.31 11.32
CA GLY A 106 -8.26 -2.70 12.64
C GLY A 106 -8.40 -1.51 13.60
N GLU A 107 -9.56 -1.41 14.27
CA GLU A 107 -9.83 -0.34 15.25
C GLU A 107 -9.42 -0.72 16.68
N GLU A 108 -9.61 -1.97 17.10
CA GLU A 108 -9.31 -2.45 18.45
C GLU A 108 -7.84 -2.85 18.65
N LEU A 109 -7.32 -3.66 17.73
CA LEU A 109 -5.89 -3.91 17.56
C LEU A 109 -5.44 -3.18 16.30
N PRO A 110 -4.47 -2.26 16.38
CA PRO A 110 -4.07 -1.47 15.23
C PRO A 110 -3.36 -2.35 14.20
N TRP A 111 -3.99 -2.57 13.06
CA TRP A 111 -3.40 -3.24 11.89
C TRP A 111 -3.94 -2.61 10.60
N ILE A 112 -3.21 -2.79 9.50
CA ILE A 112 -3.60 -2.32 8.16
C ILE A 112 -3.43 -3.49 7.20
N ALA A 113 -4.53 -3.97 6.61
CA ALA A 113 -4.47 -4.86 5.47
C ALA A 113 -4.38 -4.02 4.19
N MET A 114 -3.38 -4.34 3.38
CA MET A 114 -3.08 -3.67 2.13
C MET A 114 -2.81 -4.69 1.03
N GLU A 115 -2.80 -4.21 -0.20
CA GLU A 115 -2.41 -5.00 -1.35
C GLU A 115 -1.05 -5.69 -1.13
N TYR A 116 -0.96 -6.96 -1.52
CA TYR A 116 0.30 -7.69 -1.50
C TYR A 116 1.06 -7.48 -2.82
N MET A 117 2.21 -6.80 -2.74
CA MET A 117 3.10 -6.57 -3.88
C MET A 117 4.11 -7.72 -4.04
N ASP A 118 3.94 -8.57 -5.04
CA ASP A 118 4.79 -9.75 -5.29
C ASP A 118 6.11 -9.42 -6.03
N GLY A 119 6.26 -8.19 -6.51
CA GLY A 119 7.45 -7.71 -7.24
C GLY A 119 8.66 -7.33 -6.36
N GLY A 120 8.55 -7.45 -5.04
CA GLY A 120 9.60 -7.05 -4.08
C GLY A 120 9.80 -5.54 -3.99
N SER A 121 10.84 -5.11 -3.26
CA SER A 121 11.14 -3.68 -3.13
C SER A 121 11.88 -3.13 -4.35
N LEU A 122 11.66 -1.85 -4.66
CA LEU A 122 12.42 -1.17 -5.72
C LEU A 122 13.93 -1.17 -5.41
N SER A 123 14.31 -1.09 -4.13
CA SER A 123 15.72 -1.15 -3.71
C SER A 123 16.35 -2.49 -4.08
N ASP A 124 15.67 -3.61 -3.81
CA ASP A 124 16.18 -4.94 -4.18
C ASP A 124 16.31 -5.08 -5.69
N ARG A 125 15.33 -4.57 -6.44
CA ARG A 125 15.38 -4.55 -7.91
C ARG A 125 16.50 -3.68 -8.47
N LEU A 126 16.86 -2.59 -7.79
CA LEU A 126 18.00 -1.76 -8.17
C LEU A 126 19.32 -2.47 -7.88
N ALA A 127 19.41 -3.17 -6.73
CA ALA A 127 20.62 -3.88 -6.31
C ALA A 127 20.88 -5.18 -7.07
N ALA A 128 19.82 -5.91 -7.48
CA ALA A 128 19.93 -7.19 -8.17
C ALA A 128 20.39 -7.09 -9.63
N ARG A 129 20.37 -5.88 -10.23
CA ARG A 129 20.77 -5.69 -11.63
C ARG A 129 22.26 -5.37 -11.71
N THR A 130 22.93 -6.06 -12.64
CA THR A 130 24.30 -5.75 -13.06
C THR A 130 24.35 -4.65 -14.11
N ASP A 131 23.31 -4.55 -14.95
CA ASP A 131 23.21 -3.56 -16.03
C ASP A 131 22.29 -2.40 -15.66
N HIS A 132 22.60 -1.21 -16.18
CA HIS A 132 21.76 -0.04 -16.03
C HIS A 132 20.37 -0.24 -16.64
N TYR A 133 19.38 0.41 -16.03
CA TYR A 133 18.05 0.53 -16.61
C TYR A 133 18.11 1.38 -17.88
N GLY A 134 17.35 0.99 -18.91
CA GLY A 134 17.17 1.84 -20.08
C GLY A 134 16.43 3.12 -19.69
N ILE A 135 16.80 4.25 -20.31
CA ILE A 135 16.17 5.57 -20.05
C ILE A 135 14.62 5.51 -20.07
N PRO A 136 13.95 4.79 -21.00
CA PRO A 136 12.50 4.70 -20.99
C PRO A 136 11.91 4.06 -19.72
N GLU A 137 12.57 3.03 -19.18
CA GLU A 137 12.15 2.32 -17.97
C GLU A 137 12.35 3.20 -16.74
N LEU A 138 13.51 3.85 -16.61
CA LEU A 138 13.77 4.81 -15.53
C LEU A 138 12.76 5.95 -15.53
N ARG A 139 12.49 6.54 -16.70
CA ARG A 139 11.51 7.62 -16.81
C ARG A 139 10.12 7.18 -16.38
N TRP A 140 9.76 5.93 -16.66
CA TRP A 140 8.48 5.38 -16.22
C TRP A 140 8.43 5.22 -14.69
N ILE A 141 9.44 4.59 -14.08
CA ILE A 141 9.55 4.43 -12.62
C ILE A 141 9.47 5.80 -11.91
N ILE A 142 10.24 6.78 -12.38
CA ILE A 142 10.27 8.13 -11.80
C ILE A 142 8.89 8.79 -11.91
N ASN A 143 8.18 8.63 -13.03
CA ASN A 143 6.84 9.19 -13.20
C ASN A 143 5.86 8.57 -12.20
N CYS A 144 5.84 7.25 -12.05
CA CYS A 144 4.97 6.57 -11.07
C CYS A 144 5.22 7.09 -9.64
N ILE A 145 6.48 7.19 -9.23
CA ILE A 145 6.85 7.71 -7.89
C ILE A 145 6.41 9.17 -7.74
N ALA A 146 6.71 10.02 -8.73
CA ALA A 146 6.38 11.45 -8.67
C ALA A 146 4.87 11.67 -8.57
N ARG A 147 4.07 10.91 -9.33
CA ARG A 147 2.61 10.95 -9.26
C ARG A 147 2.06 10.46 -7.92
N GLY A 148 2.62 9.38 -7.36
CA GLY A 148 2.25 8.92 -6.02
C GLY A 148 2.54 9.97 -4.95
N VAL A 149 3.69 10.65 -5.03
CA VAL A 149 4.05 11.75 -4.10
C VAL A 149 3.15 12.97 -4.30
N GLU A 150 2.85 13.36 -5.54
CA GLU A 150 1.91 14.44 -5.86
C GLU A 150 0.56 14.20 -5.20
N LEU A 151 0.01 12.99 -5.33
CA LEU A 151 -1.25 12.60 -4.70
C LEU A 151 -1.17 12.64 -3.16
N ALA A 152 -0.08 12.14 -2.58
CA ALA A 152 0.13 12.12 -1.13
C ALA A 152 0.30 13.52 -0.51
N THR A 153 0.85 14.47 -1.27
CA THR A 153 1.19 15.82 -0.79
C THR A 153 0.13 16.87 -1.12
N THR A 154 -0.80 16.58 -2.04
CA THR A 154 -1.90 17.50 -2.39
C THR A 154 -2.81 17.71 -1.17
N ARG A 155 -2.68 18.89 -0.54
CA ARG A 155 -3.55 19.36 0.55
C ARG A 155 -4.91 19.76 -0.01
N GLU A 156 -5.96 19.55 0.77
CA GLU A 156 -7.25 20.19 0.51
C GLU A 156 -7.06 21.70 0.62
N SER A 157 -7.09 22.39 -0.52
CA SER A 157 -7.47 23.79 -0.52
C SER A 157 -8.93 23.85 -0.08
N HIS A 158 -9.17 24.11 1.21
CA HIS A 158 -10.46 24.56 1.68
C HIS A 158 -10.79 25.85 0.91
N ILE A 159 -11.64 25.74 -0.12
CA ILE A 159 -12.43 26.86 -0.58
C ILE A 159 -13.55 26.98 0.45
N SER A 160 -13.28 27.71 1.53
CA SER A 160 -14.36 28.29 2.34
C SER A 160 -15.08 29.29 1.44
N THR A 161 -16.34 29.00 1.17
CA THR A 161 -17.28 29.98 0.59
C THR A 161 -17.97 30.71 1.73
#